data_AF-A0A919PDD1-F1
#
_entry.id   AF-A0A919PDD1-F1
#
_cell.length_a   1.000
_cell.length_b   1.000
_cell.length_c   1.000
_cell.angle_alpha   90.00
_cell.angle_beta   90.00
_cell.angle_gamma   90.00
#
_symmetry.space_group_name_H-M   'P 1'
#
loop_
_entity.id
_entity.type
_entity.pdbx_description
1 polymer ?
#
loop_
_entity_poly.entity_id
_entity_poly.type
_entity_poly.pdbx_seq_one_letter_code
_entity_poly.pdbx_strand_id
1 'polypeptide(L)' 'MSEFPVKFGGYDRARVDAFIATNTAELESGDPSRRAKALAAANAVSFPSAPWRGYDKAAVDHYLRRIGKGRPDDRV' A
#
# COMPACT_ATOMS: atom_id res chain seq x y z
N MET A 1 -8.25 -8.67 -3.93
CA MET A 1 -9.24 -7.72 -3.37
C MET A 1 -8.90 -7.50 -1.92
N SER A 2 -8.53 -6.28 -1.56
CA SER A 2 -8.06 -5.95 -0.21
C SER A 2 -9.24 -5.71 0.75
N GLU A 3 -9.24 -6.37 1.92
CA GLU A 3 -10.32 -6.34 2.94
C GLU A 3 -10.37 -5.04 3.79
N PHE A 4 -10.10 -3.88 3.20
CA PHE A 4 -10.17 -2.63 3.97
C PHE A 4 -11.63 -2.19 4.19
N PRO A 5 -11.97 -1.66 5.37
CA PRO A 5 -13.30 -1.13 5.64
C PRO A 5 -13.62 0.02 4.68
N VAL A 6 -14.80 0.01 4.07
CA VAL A 6 -15.23 1.02 3.11
C VAL A 6 -16.03 2.11 3.85
N LYS A 7 -15.66 3.37 3.62
CA LYS A 7 -16.30 4.54 4.22
C LYS A 7 -16.60 5.59 3.17
N PHE A 8 -17.59 6.43 3.45
CA PHE A 8 -17.86 7.63 2.66
C PHE A 8 -16.69 8.60 2.84
N GLY A 9 -16.09 9.11 1.75
CA GLY A 9 -14.92 9.99 1.82
C GLY A 9 -13.57 9.28 2.08
N GLY A 10 -13.44 7.99 1.80
CA GLY A 10 -12.19 7.21 1.89
C GLY A 10 -11.25 7.39 0.68
N TYR A 11 -10.20 6.58 0.58
CA TYR A 11 -9.33 6.50 -0.60
C TYR A 11 -9.97 5.71 -1.75
N ASP A 12 -9.69 6.12 -2.99
CA ASP A 12 -10.22 5.41 -4.15
C ASP A 12 -9.76 3.93 -4.20
N ARG A 13 -10.74 3.03 -4.22
CA ARG A 13 -10.49 1.58 -4.10
C ARG A 13 -9.73 1.03 -5.29
N ALA A 14 -10.00 1.53 -6.50
CA ALA A 14 -9.33 1.08 -7.71
C ALA A 14 -7.86 1.52 -7.71
N ARG A 15 -7.58 2.77 -7.28
CA ARG A 15 -6.20 3.26 -7.09
C ARG A 15 -5.43 2.47 -6.03
N VAL A 16 -6.05 2.19 -4.89
CA VAL A 16 -5.41 1.39 -3.82
C VAL A 16 -5.12 -0.02 -4.29
N ASP A 17 -6.08 -0.68 -4.94
CA ASP A 17 -5.91 -2.06 -5.44
C ASP A 17 -4.84 -2.14 -6.53
N ALA A 18 -4.84 -1.19 -7.49
CA ALA A 18 -3.80 -1.09 -8.51
C ALA A 18 -2.40 -0.85 -7.93
N PHE A 19 -2.30 0.00 -6.89
CA PHE A 19 -1.04 0.25 -6.20
C PHE A 19 -0.53 -1.00 -5.47
N ILE A 20 -1.42 -1.71 -4.76
CA ILE A 20 -1.06 -2.95 -4.06
C ILE A 20 -0.61 -4.00 -5.07
N ALA A 21 -1.35 -4.21 -6.17
CA ALA A 21 -0.97 -5.14 -7.23
C ALA A 21 0.42 -4.81 -7.81
N THR A 22 0.69 -3.53 -8.05
CA THR A 22 2.01 -3.07 -8.56
C THR A 22 3.10 -3.30 -7.51
N ASN A 23 2.85 -2.95 -6.25
CA ASN A 23 3.81 -3.13 -5.15
C ASN A 23 4.12 -4.60 -4.91
N THR A 24 3.11 -5.46 -4.90
CA THR A 24 3.30 -6.91 -4.76
C THR A 24 4.15 -7.45 -5.89
N ALA A 25 3.89 -7.06 -7.15
CA ALA A 25 4.72 -7.47 -8.28
C ALA A 25 6.17 -6.99 -8.15
N GLU A 26 6.41 -5.76 -7.66
CA GLU A 26 7.77 -5.24 -7.41
C GLU A 26 8.45 -5.91 -6.20
N LEU A 27 7.69 -6.33 -5.19
CA LEU A 27 8.19 -7.08 -4.03
C LEU A 27 8.53 -8.54 -4.39
N GLU A 28 7.72 -9.16 -5.24
CA GLU A 28 7.97 -10.50 -5.78
C GLU A 28 9.12 -10.51 -6.78
N SER A 29 9.40 -9.36 -7.42
CA SER A 29 10.61 -9.20 -8.24
C SER A 29 11.84 -9.51 -7.40
N GLY A 30 12.73 -10.36 -7.91
CA GLY A 30 13.99 -10.74 -7.24
C GLY A 30 15.02 -9.61 -7.13
N ASP A 31 14.64 -8.37 -7.49
CA ASP A 31 15.53 -7.23 -7.55
C ASP A 31 15.45 -6.41 -6.25
N PRO A 32 16.55 -6.29 -5.48
CA PRO A 32 16.53 -5.60 -4.19
C PRO A 32 16.27 -4.10 -4.31
N SER A 33 16.63 -3.47 -5.44
CA SER A 33 16.38 -2.04 -5.68
C SER A 33 14.90 -1.79 -5.94
N ARG A 34 14.23 -2.68 -6.70
CA ARG A 34 12.77 -2.61 -6.88
C ARG A 34 12.01 -2.84 -5.57
N ARG A 35 12.46 -3.78 -4.74
CA ARG A 35 11.90 -3.99 -3.39
C ARG A 35 12.03 -2.75 -2.51
N ALA A 36 13.21 -2.15 -2.44
CA ALA A 36 13.43 -0.93 -1.66
C ALA A 36 12.59 0.24 -2.18
N LYS A 37 12.43 0.36 -3.50
CA LYS A 37 11.57 1.36 -4.14
C LYS A 37 10.09 1.15 -3.82
N ALA A 38 9.61 -0.09 -3.86
CA ALA A 38 8.25 -0.45 -3.49
C ALA A 38 7.97 -0.08 -2.02
N LEU A 39 8.88 -0.42 -1.10
CA LEU A 39 8.79 -0.06 0.32
C LEU A 39 8.75 1.47 0.53
N ALA A 40 9.62 2.22 -0.15
CA ALA A 40 9.64 3.68 -0.08
C ALA A 40 8.35 4.28 -0.66
N ALA A 41 7.86 3.75 -1.78
CA ALA A 41 6.60 4.15 -2.38
C ALA A 41 5.42 3.88 -1.45
N ALA A 42 5.39 2.74 -0.75
CA ALA A 42 4.35 2.44 0.23
C ALA A 42 4.35 3.43 1.41
N ASN A 43 5.51 3.95 1.80
CA ASN A 43 5.62 4.93 2.89
C ASN A 43 5.21 6.35 2.48
N ALA A 44 5.48 6.73 1.22
CA ALA A 44 5.26 8.08 0.71
C ALA A 44 3.95 8.26 -0.08
N VAL A 45 3.26 7.18 -0.46
CA VAL A 45 2.04 7.27 -1.27
C VAL A 45 0.88 7.84 -0.47
N SER A 46 0.19 8.83 -1.04
CA SER A 46 -1.11 9.28 -0.57
C SER A 46 -2.10 9.19 -1.73
N PHE A 47 -3.24 8.56 -1.51
CA PHE A 47 -4.22 8.34 -2.56
C PHE A 47 -5.22 9.51 -2.65
N PRO A 48 -5.79 9.77 -3.83
CA PRO A 48 -6.91 10.69 -3.94
C PRO A 48 -8.11 10.18 -3.13
N SER A 49 -8.83 11.12 -2.50
CA SER A 49 -10.03 10.80 -1.75
C SER A 49 -11.20 10.55 -2.72
N ALA A 50 -11.88 9.42 -2.56
CA ALA A 50 -13.12 9.09 -3.25
C ALA A 50 -14.32 9.60 -2.42
N PRO A 51 -15.15 10.50 -2.98
CA PRO A 51 -16.23 11.12 -2.22
C PRO A 51 -17.36 10.16 -1.86
N TRP A 52 -17.58 9.08 -2.61
CA TRP A 52 -18.77 8.22 -2.45
C TRP A 52 -18.48 6.86 -1.79
N ARG A 53 -17.43 6.15 -2.17
CA ARG A 53 -17.11 4.81 -1.62
C ARG A 53 -15.62 4.52 -1.74
N GLY A 54 -14.88 4.89 -0.69
CA GLY A 54 -13.44 4.68 -0.62
C GLY A 54 -13.05 3.75 0.52
N TYR A 55 -11.86 3.16 0.45
CA TYR A 55 -11.27 2.48 1.60
C TYR A 55 -10.93 3.48 2.69
N ASP A 56 -11.08 3.08 3.94
CA ASP A 56 -10.71 3.91 5.07
C ASP A 56 -9.24 4.33 5.00
N LYS A 57 -9.00 5.64 5.04
CA LYS A 57 -7.65 6.19 4.92
C LYS A 57 -6.74 5.70 6.03
N ALA A 58 -7.27 5.62 7.26
CA ALA A 58 -6.50 5.14 8.41
C ALA A 58 -6.18 3.64 8.30
N ALA A 59 -7.11 2.80 7.86
CA ALA A 59 -6.84 1.38 7.63
C ALA A 59 -5.79 1.15 6.52
N VAL A 60 -5.88 1.91 5.42
CA VAL A 60 -4.92 1.85 4.32
C VAL A 60 -3.54 2.37 4.75
N ASP A 61 -3.46 3.52 5.41
CA ASP A 61 -2.20 4.08 5.94
C ASP A 61 -1.55 3.12 6.95
N HIS A 62 -2.34 2.49 7.82
CA HIS A 62 -1.83 1.51 8.77
C HIS A 62 -1.26 0.26 8.06
N TYR A 63 -1.93 -0.23 7.01
CA TYR A 63 -1.43 -1.33 6.21
C TYR A 63 -0.15 -0.97 5.45
N LEU A 64 -0.13 0.19 4.80
CA LEU A 64 1.03 0.73 4.08
C LEU A 64 2.22 0.94 5.01
N ARG A 65 1.99 1.46 6.21
CA ARG A 65 3.02 1.59 7.24
C ARG A 65 3.50 0.22 7.70
N ARG A 66 2.64 -0.80 7.81
CA ARG A 66 3.06 -2.17 8.15
C ARG A 66 3.97 -2.79 7.08
N ILE A 67 3.64 -2.62 5.79
CA ILE A 67 4.47 -3.15 4.69
C ILE A 67 5.73 -2.30 4.48
N GLY A 68 5.64 -0.97 4.53
CA GLY A 68 6.76 -0.05 4.34
C GLY A 68 7.72 -0.02 5.53
N LYS A 69 7.25 -0.36 6.72
CA LYS A 69 8.08 -0.67 7.89
C LYS A 69 8.51 -2.13 7.92
N GLY A 70 8.48 -2.82 6.76
CA GLY A 70 9.11 -4.12 6.56
C GLY A 70 10.40 -4.18 7.37
N ARG A 71 10.38 -5.02 8.39
CA ARG A 71 11.40 -5.23 9.39
C ARG A 71 12.77 -5.33 8.71
N PRO A 72 13.75 -4.46 8.99
CA PRO A 72 15.12 -4.64 8.50
C PRO A 72 15.88 -5.78 9.21
N ASP A 73 15.19 -6.81 9.70
CA ASP A 73 15.76 -7.84 10.56
C ASP A 73 15.22 -9.22 10.15
N ASP A 74 15.82 -9.78 9.08
CA ASP A 74 16.08 -11.22 8.97
C ASP A 74 17.16 -11.44 7.88
N ARG A 75 18.41 -11.19 8.28
CA ARG A 75 19.60 -11.84 7.73
C ARG A 75 20.46 -12.21 8.93
N VAL A 76 20.17 -13.36 9.52
CA VAL A 76 21.15 -14.12 10.30
C VAL A 76 22.14 -14.79 9.35
#